data_AF-A0A6N6S506-F1
#
_entry.id   AF-A0A6N6S506-F1
#
_cell.length_a   1.000
_cell.length_b   1.000
_cell.length_c   1.000
_cell.angle_alpha   90.00
_cell.angle_beta   90.00
_cell.angle_gamma   90.00
#
_symmetry.space_group_name_H-M   'P 1'
#
loop_
_entity.id
_entity.type
_entity.pdbx_description
1 polymer ?
#
loop_
_entity_poly.entity_id
_entity_poly.type
_entity_poly.pdbx_seq_one_letter_code
_entity_poly.pdbx_strand_id
1 'polypeptide(L)'
;MVGLIIRQFAKGCLVIAVAIAGVCLEGIALSQAEPAGESIPKVTYSNPYFKGTKEEKDAQIKRMTSLFGVECDFCHNEDLTVFTDEGKKSKEMMRASVALGVECDYCHLDRKRYKENEQEAKKMFELSEIMGTECNFCHAGKGKLTPKGETSKTAFVTRDWATEGTKRCLECHIEKKQFALNFYGWQVLNALKGLKGM
;
A
#
# COMPACT_ATOMS: atom_id res chain seq x y z
N MET A 1 -25.01 41.12 78.06
CA MET A 1 -24.46 39.87 77.49
C MET A 1 -25.18 39.35 76.23
N VAL A 2 -26.17 40.05 75.66
CA VAL A 2 -26.90 39.56 74.45
C VAL A 2 -26.33 40.10 73.12
N GLY A 3 -25.68 41.27 73.13
CA GLY A 3 -25.17 41.89 71.89
C GLY A 3 -23.86 41.31 71.31
N LEU A 4 -23.09 40.56 72.09
CA LEU A 4 -21.83 39.94 71.64
C LEU A 4 -22.05 38.61 70.90
N ILE A 5 -23.13 37.89 71.21
CA ILE A 5 -23.45 36.58 70.63
C ILE A 5 -23.99 36.73 69.18
N ILE A 6 -24.78 37.77 68.92
CA ILE A 6 -25.39 38.04 67.60
C ILE A 6 -24.32 38.42 66.55
N ARG A 7 -23.25 39.11 66.97
CA ARG A 7 -22.17 39.56 66.08
C ARG A 7 -21.22 38.43 65.65
N GLN A 8 -21.08 37.37 66.45
CA GLN A 8 -20.30 36.18 66.08
C GLN A 8 -21.09 35.25 65.14
N PHE A 9 -22.40 35.11 65.35
CA PHE A 9 -23.27 34.33 64.45
C PHE A 9 -23.35 34.92 63.03
N ALA A 10 -23.44 36.24 62.90
CA ALA A 10 -23.51 36.90 61.59
C ALA A 10 -22.21 36.73 60.76
N LYS A 11 -21.05 36.64 61.41
CA LYS A 11 -19.77 36.37 60.73
C LYS A 11 -19.62 34.91 60.31
N GLY A 12 -20.13 33.97 61.11
CA GLY A 12 -20.14 32.54 60.77
C GLY A 12 -21.04 32.22 59.56
N CYS A 13 -22.24 32.81 59.49
CA CYS A 13 -23.15 32.59 58.37
C CYS A 13 -22.63 33.17 57.05
N LEU A 14 -21.89 34.29 57.07
CA LEU A 14 -21.32 34.89 55.86
C LEU A 14 -20.20 34.02 55.26
N VAL A 15 -19.37 33.39 56.09
CA VAL A 15 -18.27 32.52 55.64
C VAL A 15 -18.80 31.23 55.00
N ILE A 16 -19.86 30.66 55.56
CA ILE A 16 -20.49 29.44 55.03
C ILE A 16 -21.19 29.72 53.68
N ALA A 17 -21.82 30.90 53.52
CA ALA A 17 -22.46 31.27 52.26
C ALA A 17 -21.45 31.48 51.12
N VAL A 18 -20.26 32.03 51.40
CA VAL A 18 -19.20 32.22 50.38
C VAL A 18 -18.54 30.89 49.99
N ALA A 19 -18.37 29.95 50.92
CA ALA A 19 -17.82 28.63 50.62
C ALA A 19 -18.77 27.79 49.74
N ILE A 20 -20.09 27.85 49.97
CA ILE A 20 -21.07 27.12 49.15
C ILE A 20 -21.19 27.74 47.75
N ALA A 21 -21.06 29.06 47.60
CA ALA A 21 -21.04 29.71 46.29
C ALA A 21 -19.79 29.37 45.45
N GLY A 22 -18.63 29.17 46.10
CA GLY A 22 -17.40 28.74 45.41
C GLY A 22 -17.47 27.33 44.84
N VAL A 23 -18.05 26.39 45.60
CA VAL A 23 -18.20 24.98 45.18
C VAL A 23 -19.26 24.82 44.08
N CYS A 24 -20.26 25.71 44.01
CA CYS A 24 -21.27 25.69 42.95
C CYS A 24 -20.81 26.30 41.61
N LEU A 25 -19.72 27.07 41.58
CA LEU A 25 -19.18 27.68 40.35
C LEU A 25 -18.07 26.86 39.68
N GLU A 26 -17.42 25.94 40.42
CA GLU A 26 -16.47 24.98 39.83
C GLU A 26 -17.16 23.76 39.19
N GLY A 27 -18.46 23.56 39.46
CA GLY A 27 -19.24 22.41 38.96
C GLY A 27 -19.79 22.53 37.52
N ILE A 28 -19.55 23.64 36.81
CA ILE A 28 -20.11 23.86 35.44
C ILE A 28 -19.02 23.85 34.35
N ALA A 29 -17.73 23.72 34.69
CA ALA A 29 -16.63 23.80 33.71
C ALA A 29 -16.02 22.45 33.28
N LEU A 30 -16.68 21.31 33.54
CA LEU A 30 -16.18 19.97 33.15
C LEU A 30 -17.29 19.08 32.57
N SER A 31 -17.86 19.48 31.43
CA SER A 31 -18.76 18.60 30.65
C SER A 31 -18.50 18.64 29.14
N GLN A 32 -17.25 18.83 28.75
CA GLN A 32 -16.77 18.52 27.39
C GLN A 32 -15.50 17.65 27.48
N ALA A 33 -15.67 16.43 27.96
CA ALA A 33 -14.81 15.34 27.53
C ALA A 33 -15.65 14.50 26.56
N GLU A 34 -15.56 14.85 25.27
CA GLU A 34 -15.91 13.89 24.22
C GLU A 34 -15.11 12.61 24.49
N PRO A 35 -15.72 11.40 24.45
CA PRO A 35 -14.94 10.19 24.48
C PRO A 35 -14.03 10.25 23.27
N ALA A 36 -12.72 10.39 23.52
CA ALA A 36 -11.70 10.30 22.50
C ALA A 36 -11.93 8.96 21.79
N GLY A 37 -12.55 9.02 20.61
CA GLY A 37 -12.68 7.87 19.74
C GLY A 37 -11.28 7.32 19.57
N GLU A 38 -11.13 6.02 19.81
CA GLU A 38 -9.89 5.28 19.57
C GLU A 38 -9.28 5.82 18.29
N SER A 39 -8.15 6.52 18.44
CA SER A 39 -7.44 7.09 17.32
C SER A 39 -7.05 5.93 16.45
N ILE A 40 -7.76 5.74 15.34
CA ILE A 40 -7.42 4.78 14.28
C ILE A 40 -5.91 4.84 14.13
N PRO A 41 -5.19 3.71 14.31
CA PRO A 41 -3.73 3.72 14.34
C PRO A 41 -3.24 4.52 13.15
N LYS A 42 -2.42 5.54 13.41
CA LYS A 42 -1.87 6.41 12.36
C LYS A 42 -0.81 5.60 11.60
N VAL A 43 -1.28 4.64 10.80
CA VAL A 43 -0.44 3.83 9.93
C VAL A 43 0.02 4.75 8.81
N THR A 44 1.21 5.31 8.98
CA THR A 44 1.95 6.05 7.95
C THR A 44 2.52 5.09 6.91
N TYR A 45 1.69 4.23 6.34
CA TYR A 45 2.05 3.48 5.16
C TYR A 45 1.89 4.39 3.94
N SER A 46 3.01 4.81 3.35
CA SER A 46 3.01 5.43 2.03
C SER A 46 2.69 4.34 0.99
N ASN A 47 1.40 4.09 0.77
CA ASN A 47 0.95 3.27 -0.35
C ASN A 47 0.97 4.14 -1.62
N PRO A 48 1.84 3.87 -2.61
CA PRO A 48 1.82 4.64 -3.85
C PRO A 48 0.54 4.44 -4.66
N TYR A 49 -0.30 3.48 -4.29
CA TYR A 49 -1.62 3.26 -4.88
C TYR A 49 -2.64 4.32 -4.44
N PHE A 50 -2.78 4.55 -3.14
CA PHE A 50 -3.75 5.53 -2.60
C PHE A 50 -3.16 6.95 -2.59
N LYS A 51 -3.69 7.83 -3.45
CA LYS A 51 -3.16 9.19 -3.66
C LYS A 51 -4.14 10.26 -3.20
N GLY A 52 -3.63 11.46 -2.94
CA GLY A 52 -4.46 12.62 -2.64
C GLY A 52 -4.70 12.89 -1.15
N THR A 53 -5.77 13.61 -0.84
CA THR A 53 -6.22 13.94 0.53
C THR A 53 -6.68 12.70 1.28
N LYS A 54 -7.00 12.85 2.57
CA LYS A 54 -7.53 11.75 3.38
C LYS A 54 -8.84 11.23 2.79
N GLU A 55 -9.75 12.13 2.43
CA GLU A 55 -11.08 11.82 1.89
C GLU A 55 -10.97 11.09 0.54
N GLU A 56 -10.02 11.52 -0.31
CA GLU A 56 -9.75 10.86 -1.59
C GLU A 56 -9.21 9.44 -1.39
N LYS A 57 -8.31 9.24 -0.43
CA LYS A 57 -7.77 7.93 -0.07
C LYS A 57 -8.85 7.02 0.52
N ASP A 58 -9.68 7.53 1.42
CA ASP A 58 -10.78 6.78 2.02
C ASP A 58 -11.80 6.35 0.94
N ALA A 59 -12.08 7.22 -0.04
CA ALA A 59 -12.92 6.88 -1.17
C ALA A 59 -12.29 5.80 -2.07
N GLN A 60 -10.97 5.83 -2.29
CA GLN A 60 -10.26 4.78 -3.04
C GLN A 60 -10.31 3.43 -2.29
N ILE A 61 -10.05 3.44 -0.98
CA ILE A 61 -10.14 2.25 -0.12
C ILE A 61 -11.55 1.68 -0.21
N LYS A 62 -12.59 2.50 -0.04
CA LYS A 62 -13.98 2.07 -0.11
C LYS A 62 -14.34 1.45 -1.46
N ARG A 63 -13.89 2.05 -2.58
CA ARG A 63 -14.13 1.46 -3.91
C ARG A 63 -13.48 0.09 -4.05
N MET A 64 -12.23 -0.03 -3.60
CA MET A 64 -11.49 -1.29 -3.64
C MET A 64 -12.15 -2.37 -2.76
N THR A 65 -12.44 -2.08 -1.50
CA THR A 65 -13.08 -3.05 -0.59
C THR A 65 -14.46 -3.45 -1.08
N SER A 66 -15.23 -2.51 -1.65
CA SER A 66 -16.53 -2.79 -2.28
C SER A 66 -16.42 -3.71 -3.50
N LEU A 67 -15.42 -3.49 -4.37
CA LEU A 67 -15.16 -4.36 -5.53
C LEU A 67 -14.89 -5.81 -5.10
N PHE A 68 -14.17 -5.98 -4.00
CA PHE A 68 -13.77 -7.30 -3.51
C PHE A 68 -14.77 -7.93 -2.51
N GLY A 69 -15.70 -7.13 -1.97
CA GLY A 69 -16.62 -7.57 -0.93
C GLY A 69 -15.89 -8.05 0.33
N VAL A 70 -14.88 -7.30 0.77
CA VAL A 70 -14.03 -7.62 1.93
C VAL A 70 -13.97 -6.46 2.90
N GLU A 71 -13.83 -6.78 4.18
CA GLU A 71 -13.60 -5.82 5.26
C GLU A 71 -12.10 -5.66 5.54
N CYS A 72 -11.75 -4.75 6.45
CA CYS A 72 -10.36 -4.41 6.77
C CYS A 72 -9.56 -5.59 7.34
N ASP A 73 -10.21 -6.46 8.12
CA ASP A 73 -9.65 -7.66 8.75
C ASP A 73 -9.29 -8.79 7.77
N PHE A 74 -9.72 -8.67 6.51
CA PHE A 74 -9.27 -9.56 5.45
C PHE A 74 -7.80 -9.28 5.09
N CYS A 75 -7.42 -8.00 5.03
CA CYS A 75 -6.07 -7.58 4.67
C CYS A 75 -5.18 -7.34 5.90
N HIS A 76 -5.77 -7.05 7.05
CA HIS A 76 -5.07 -6.74 8.27
C HIS A 76 -5.47 -7.70 9.39
N ASN A 77 -4.66 -7.82 10.44
CA ASN A 77 -5.13 -8.45 11.68
C ASN A 77 -6.29 -7.64 12.31
N GLU A 78 -6.95 -8.19 13.32
CA GLU A 78 -8.08 -7.56 14.01
C GLU A 78 -7.76 -6.13 14.49
N ASP A 79 -6.53 -5.89 14.98
CA ASP A 79 -6.07 -4.57 15.44
C ASP A 79 -5.68 -3.60 14.31
N LEU A 80 -5.77 -4.02 13.04
CA LEU A 80 -5.40 -3.26 11.85
C LEU A 80 -3.93 -2.77 11.81
N THR A 81 -3.03 -3.46 12.51
CA THR A 81 -1.62 -3.06 12.67
C THR A 81 -0.66 -3.83 11.77
N VAL A 82 -1.02 -5.05 11.35
CA VAL A 82 -0.16 -5.97 10.58
C VAL A 82 -0.92 -6.51 9.38
N PHE A 83 -0.25 -6.68 8.25
CA PHE A 83 -0.84 -7.33 7.08
C PHE A 83 -0.93 -8.85 7.27
N THR A 84 -2.10 -9.42 6.97
CA THR A 84 -2.28 -10.86 6.73
C THR A 84 -1.52 -11.28 5.48
N ASP A 85 -1.48 -12.58 5.18
CA ASP A 85 -0.88 -13.05 3.93
C ASP A 85 -1.67 -12.56 2.70
N GLU A 86 -2.98 -12.45 2.81
CA GLU A 86 -3.89 -11.85 1.84
C GLU A 86 -3.61 -10.35 1.68
N GLY A 87 -3.34 -9.64 2.77
CA GLY A 87 -2.89 -8.25 2.76
C GLY A 87 -1.54 -8.04 2.06
N LYS A 88 -0.58 -8.94 2.30
CA LYS A 88 0.73 -8.92 1.63
C LYS A 88 0.58 -9.12 0.11
N LYS A 89 -0.21 -10.12 -0.30
CA LYS A 89 -0.54 -10.35 -1.72
C LYS A 89 -1.21 -9.12 -2.33
N SER A 90 -2.20 -8.55 -1.63
CA SER A 90 -2.91 -7.33 -2.09
C SER A 90 -1.95 -6.16 -2.29
N LYS A 91 -0.98 -5.98 -1.39
CA LYS A 91 0.06 -4.95 -1.50
C LYS A 91 0.97 -5.16 -2.72
N GLU A 92 1.31 -6.39 -3.07
CA GLU A 92 2.05 -6.70 -4.30
C GLU A 92 1.23 -6.36 -5.55
N MET A 93 -0.04 -6.74 -5.57
CA MET A 93 -0.97 -6.43 -6.67
C MET A 93 -1.16 -4.92 -6.83
N MET A 94 -1.25 -4.17 -5.73
CA MET A 94 -1.30 -2.70 -5.75
C MET A 94 -0.07 -2.08 -6.41
N ARG A 95 1.14 -2.62 -6.18
CA ARG A 95 2.36 -2.15 -6.85
C ARG A 95 2.30 -2.39 -8.36
N ALA A 96 1.79 -3.54 -8.79
CA ALA A 96 1.57 -3.82 -10.21
C ALA A 96 0.55 -2.85 -10.81
N SER A 97 -0.55 -2.58 -10.11
CA SER A 97 -1.56 -1.59 -10.51
C SER A 97 -0.96 -0.20 -10.72
N VAL A 98 -0.10 0.25 -9.80
CA VAL A 98 0.64 1.52 -9.91
C VAL A 98 1.55 1.53 -11.13
N ALA A 99 2.34 0.47 -11.34
CA ALA A 99 3.26 0.36 -12.47
C ALA A 99 2.53 0.37 -13.82
N LEU A 100 1.36 -0.27 -13.89
CA LEU A 100 0.49 -0.30 -15.07
C LEU A 100 -0.33 0.97 -15.22
N GLY A 101 -0.49 1.77 -14.16
CA GLY A 101 -1.30 2.98 -14.14
C GLY A 101 -2.79 2.70 -14.33
N VAL A 102 -3.26 1.59 -13.76
CA VAL A 102 -4.65 1.14 -13.80
C VAL A 102 -5.16 0.90 -12.37
N GLU A 103 -6.48 0.83 -12.22
CA GLU A 103 -7.15 0.47 -10.96
C GLU A 103 -7.48 -1.03 -10.91
N CYS A 104 -7.84 -1.57 -9.73
CA CYS A 104 -8.12 -2.99 -9.56
C CYS A 104 -9.23 -3.52 -10.49
N ASP A 105 -10.23 -2.69 -10.79
CA ASP A 105 -11.35 -3.04 -11.69
C ASP A 105 -10.92 -3.20 -13.16
N TYR A 106 -9.68 -2.85 -13.51
CA TYR A 106 -9.13 -3.11 -14.85
C TYR A 106 -9.06 -4.61 -15.16
N CYS A 107 -8.74 -5.44 -14.16
CA CYS A 107 -8.70 -6.90 -14.29
C CYS A 107 -9.83 -7.59 -13.52
N HIS A 108 -10.27 -7.02 -12.41
CA HIS A 108 -11.25 -7.66 -11.53
C HIS A 108 -12.69 -7.26 -11.87
N LEU A 109 -13.58 -8.25 -11.96
CA LEU A 109 -15.03 -8.04 -11.86
C LEU A 109 -15.47 -8.09 -10.39
N ASP A 110 -14.83 -8.98 -9.63
CA ASP A 110 -14.89 -9.07 -8.18
C ASP A 110 -13.66 -9.87 -7.67
N ARG A 111 -13.71 -10.35 -6.42
CA ARG A 111 -12.63 -11.14 -5.80
C ARG A 111 -12.32 -12.47 -6.50
N LYS A 112 -13.31 -13.12 -7.10
CA LYS A 112 -13.16 -14.47 -7.70
C LYS A 112 -13.28 -14.47 -9.22
N ARG A 113 -13.83 -13.39 -9.81
CA ARG A 113 -14.06 -13.28 -11.25
C ARG A 113 -13.23 -12.14 -11.85
N TYR A 114 -12.73 -12.40 -13.05
CA TYR A 114 -11.83 -11.52 -13.77
C TYR A 114 -12.37 -11.19 -15.17
N LYS A 115 -11.86 -10.12 -15.75
CA LYS A 115 -12.08 -9.72 -17.15
C LYS A 115 -11.17 -10.52 -18.09
N GLU A 116 -11.36 -10.37 -19.40
CA GLU A 116 -10.65 -11.12 -20.44
C GLU A 116 -9.12 -10.97 -20.41
N ASN A 117 -8.62 -9.86 -19.86
CA ASN A 117 -7.20 -9.58 -19.69
C ASN A 117 -6.51 -10.37 -18.55
N GLU A 118 -7.24 -11.20 -17.80
CA GLU A 118 -6.66 -12.04 -16.73
C GLU A 118 -5.54 -12.95 -17.23
N GLN A 119 -5.73 -13.58 -18.40
CA GLN A 119 -4.78 -14.55 -18.94
C GLN A 119 -3.47 -13.89 -19.35
N GLU A 120 -3.55 -12.68 -19.90
CA GLU A 120 -2.38 -11.88 -20.20
C GLU A 120 -1.67 -11.44 -18.92
N ALA A 121 -2.42 -10.94 -17.94
CA ALA A 121 -1.87 -10.54 -16.65
C ALA A 121 -1.13 -11.70 -15.95
N LYS A 122 -1.71 -12.91 -15.92
CA LYS A 122 -1.08 -14.11 -15.36
C LYS A 122 0.28 -14.40 -15.99
N LYS A 123 0.36 -14.38 -17.34
CA LYS A 123 1.63 -14.58 -18.06
C LYS A 123 2.65 -13.49 -17.74
N MET A 124 2.20 -12.24 -17.59
CA MET A 124 3.09 -11.13 -17.23
C MET A 124 3.62 -11.24 -15.80
N PHE A 125 2.80 -11.69 -14.85
CA PHE A 125 3.24 -11.96 -13.47
C PHE A 125 4.23 -13.12 -13.41
N GLU A 126 3.94 -14.22 -14.11
CA GLU A 126 4.88 -15.34 -14.24
C GLU A 126 6.21 -14.88 -14.84
N LEU A 127 6.17 -14.06 -15.91
CA LEU A 127 7.38 -13.48 -16.50
C LEU A 127 8.13 -12.59 -15.50
N SER A 128 7.43 -11.75 -14.73
CA SER A 128 8.02 -10.88 -13.72
C SER A 128 8.75 -11.68 -12.63
N GLU A 129 8.19 -12.81 -12.21
CA GLU A 129 8.78 -13.76 -11.26
C GLU A 129 10.01 -14.45 -11.85
N ILE A 130 9.89 -15.04 -13.05
CA ILE A 130 10.99 -15.69 -13.79
C ILE A 130 12.17 -14.72 -14.01
N MET A 131 11.87 -13.45 -14.31
CA MET A 131 12.88 -12.43 -14.56
C MET A 131 13.43 -11.79 -13.28
N GLY A 132 12.74 -11.97 -12.15
CA GLY A 132 12.99 -11.27 -10.89
C GLY A 132 13.07 -9.75 -11.06
N THR A 133 12.12 -9.20 -11.82
CA THR A 133 11.98 -7.76 -12.07
C THR A 133 10.55 -7.32 -11.79
N GLU A 134 10.37 -6.23 -11.06
CA GLU A 134 9.05 -5.64 -10.83
C GLU A 134 8.42 -5.07 -12.11
N CYS A 135 7.08 -4.94 -12.13
CA CYS A 135 6.34 -4.44 -13.30
C CYS A 135 6.81 -3.04 -13.76
N ASN A 136 7.26 -2.18 -12.84
CA ASN A 136 7.78 -0.82 -13.14
C ASN A 136 9.10 -0.82 -13.93
N PHE A 137 9.80 -1.97 -14.01
CA PHE A 137 10.97 -2.11 -14.84
C PHE A 137 10.61 -1.99 -16.31
N CYS A 138 9.49 -2.62 -16.70
CA CYS A 138 8.98 -2.61 -18.07
C CYS A 138 7.93 -1.53 -18.31
N HIS A 139 7.07 -1.25 -17.32
CA HIS A 139 5.91 -0.37 -17.48
C HIS A 139 6.14 1.04 -16.89
N ALA A 140 5.64 2.03 -17.62
CA ALA A 140 5.65 3.45 -17.24
C ALA A 140 4.22 4.01 -17.04
N GLY A 141 3.25 3.14 -16.80
CA GLY A 141 1.84 3.48 -16.62
C GLY A 141 1.07 3.72 -17.92
N LYS A 142 -0.25 3.54 -17.87
CA LYS A 142 -1.22 3.82 -18.95
C LYS A 142 -0.85 3.15 -20.27
N GLY A 143 -0.42 1.89 -20.21
CA GLY A 143 -0.02 1.11 -21.39
C GLY A 143 1.32 1.51 -22.02
N LYS A 144 2.08 2.45 -21.42
CA LYS A 144 3.41 2.84 -21.89
C LYS A 144 4.48 1.91 -21.33
N LEU A 145 5.48 1.61 -22.15
CA LEU A 145 6.68 0.92 -21.69
C LEU A 145 7.80 1.92 -21.40
N THR A 146 8.69 1.53 -20.49
CA THR A 146 9.98 2.20 -20.30
C THR A 146 10.89 1.89 -21.51
N PRO A 147 12.00 2.62 -21.71
CA PRO A 147 12.99 2.25 -22.72
C PRO A 147 13.51 0.81 -22.58
N LYS A 148 13.60 0.30 -21.33
CA LYS A 148 13.99 -1.09 -21.05
C LYS A 148 12.87 -2.07 -21.42
N GLY A 149 11.62 -1.71 -21.14
CA GLY A 149 10.44 -2.46 -21.56
C GLY A 149 10.33 -2.57 -23.08
N GLU A 150 10.50 -1.47 -23.82
CA GLU A 150 10.50 -1.46 -25.29
C GLU A 150 11.63 -2.30 -25.87
N THR A 151 12.82 -2.23 -25.29
CA THR A 151 13.96 -3.08 -25.67
C THR A 151 13.62 -4.56 -25.47
N SER A 152 13.03 -4.90 -24.33
CA SER A 152 12.67 -6.29 -23.99
C SER A 152 11.57 -6.83 -24.91
N LYS A 153 10.53 -6.02 -25.17
CA LYS A 153 9.44 -6.36 -26.09
C LYS A 153 9.96 -6.56 -27.51
N THR A 154 10.76 -5.62 -28.01
CA THR A 154 11.36 -5.72 -29.35
C THR A 154 12.16 -7.01 -29.46
N ALA A 155 13.11 -7.24 -28.55
CA ALA A 155 13.93 -8.45 -28.55
C ALA A 155 13.09 -9.74 -28.53
N PHE A 156 12.02 -9.78 -27.73
CA PHE A 156 11.15 -10.95 -27.66
C PHE A 156 10.43 -11.23 -28.99
N VAL A 157 9.89 -10.18 -29.64
CA VAL A 157 9.14 -10.27 -30.89
C VAL A 157 10.05 -10.62 -32.07
N THR A 158 11.19 -9.94 -32.19
CA THR A 158 12.12 -10.13 -33.32
C THR A 158 12.97 -11.37 -33.18
N ARG A 159 13.08 -11.90 -31.95
CA ARG A 159 14.06 -12.94 -31.58
C ARG A 159 15.50 -12.51 -31.84
N ASP A 160 15.79 -11.20 -31.86
CA ASP A 160 17.17 -10.69 -32.05
C ASP A 160 18.12 -11.21 -30.97
N TRP A 161 17.59 -11.53 -29.78
CA TRP A 161 18.37 -12.19 -28.72
C TRP A 161 18.91 -13.56 -29.14
N ALA A 162 18.25 -14.25 -30.07
CA ALA A 162 18.73 -15.50 -30.62
C ALA A 162 19.87 -15.18 -31.61
N THR A 163 19.62 -14.45 -32.68
CA THR A 163 20.62 -14.27 -33.75
C THR A 163 21.84 -13.44 -33.34
N GLU A 164 21.66 -12.38 -32.55
CA GLU A 164 22.75 -11.45 -32.18
C GLU A 164 23.25 -11.66 -30.76
N GLY A 165 22.51 -12.41 -29.94
CA GLY A 165 22.98 -12.80 -28.63
C GLY A 165 23.42 -11.63 -27.78
N THR A 166 22.63 -10.56 -27.73
CA THR A 166 23.15 -9.28 -27.26
C THR A 166 23.76 -9.41 -25.86
N LYS A 167 25.04 -9.05 -25.74
CA LYS A 167 25.81 -9.09 -24.49
C LYS A 167 25.03 -8.47 -23.32
N ARG A 168 24.26 -7.43 -23.61
CA ARG A 168 23.42 -6.69 -22.66
C ARG A 168 22.26 -7.52 -22.08
N CYS A 169 21.60 -8.35 -22.88
CA CYS A 169 20.58 -9.28 -22.37
C CYS A 169 21.22 -10.33 -21.48
N LEU A 170 22.34 -10.91 -21.92
CA LEU A 170 23.04 -11.96 -21.18
C LEU A 170 23.68 -11.45 -19.89
N GLU A 171 24.22 -10.24 -19.84
CA GLU A 171 24.69 -9.63 -18.60
C GLU A 171 23.58 -9.57 -17.55
N CYS A 172 22.38 -9.12 -17.95
CA CYS A 172 21.21 -9.12 -17.08
C CYS A 172 20.79 -10.54 -16.66
N HIS A 173 20.73 -11.49 -17.60
CA HIS A 173 20.29 -12.86 -17.32
C HIS A 173 21.28 -13.67 -16.46
N ILE A 174 22.60 -13.50 -16.68
CA ILE A 174 23.65 -14.15 -15.89
C ILE A 174 23.64 -13.62 -14.46
N GLU A 175 23.47 -12.31 -14.27
CA GLU A 175 23.41 -11.69 -12.94
C GLU A 175 22.21 -12.21 -12.15
N LYS A 176 21.05 -12.34 -12.81
CA LYS A 176 19.80 -12.75 -12.17
C LYS A 176 19.71 -14.25 -11.89
N LYS A 177 20.30 -15.13 -12.71
CA LYS A 177 20.27 -16.61 -12.58
C LYS A 177 18.85 -17.21 -12.36
N GLN A 178 17.79 -16.49 -12.67
CA GLN A 178 16.43 -16.82 -12.24
C GLN A 178 15.64 -17.65 -13.25
N PHE A 179 16.19 -17.91 -14.44
CA PHE A 179 15.60 -18.89 -15.35
C PHE A 179 16.63 -19.58 -16.23
N ALA A 180 16.32 -20.83 -16.59
CA ALA A 180 17.12 -21.61 -17.52
C ALA A 180 16.97 -21.01 -18.92
N LEU A 181 18.09 -20.57 -19.50
CA LEU A 181 18.12 -20.28 -20.93
C LEU A 181 17.65 -21.53 -21.69
N ASN A 182 16.85 -21.35 -22.74
CA ASN A 182 16.60 -22.44 -23.68
C ASN A 182 17.92 -22.82 -24.39
N PHE A 183 17.91 -23.93 -25.13
CA PHE A 183 19.10 -24.45 -25.82
C PHE A 183 19.82 -23.37 -26.65
N TYR A 184 19.06 -22.51 -27.33
CA TYR A 184 19.60 -21.45 -28.15
C TYR A 184 20.29 -20.37 -27.29
N GLY A 185 19.67 -19.92 -26.20
CA GLY A 185 20.30 -18.99 -25.26
C GLY A 185 21.58 -19.56 -24.62
N TRP A 186 21.63 -20.87 -24.37
CA TRP A 186 22.83 -21.57 -23.92
C TRP A 186 23.97 -21.55 -24.96
N GLN A 187 23.66 -21.79 -26.23
CA GLN A 187 24.65 -21.77 -27.32
C GLN A 187 25.31 -20.39 -27.44
N VAL A 188 24.51 -19.33 -27.44
CA VAL A 188 25.02 -17.95 -27.48
C VAL A 188 25.89 -17.65 -26.25
N LEU A 189 25.42 -17.99 -25.05
CA LEU A 189 26.16 -17.73 -23.82
C LEU A 189 27.54 -18.41 -23.81
N ASN A 190 27.61 -19.66 -24.28
CA ASN A 190 28.86 -20.41 -24.34
C ASN A 190 29.81 -19.88 -25.42
N ALA A 191 29.30 -19.46 -26.58
CA ALA A 191 30.12 -18.81 -27.62
C ALA A 191 30.78 -17.53 -27.11
N LEU A 192 30.07 -16.70 -26.36
CA LEU A 192 30.60 -15.46 -25.77
C LEU A 192 31.60 -15.70 -24.63
N LYS A 193 31.41 -16.74 -23.82
CA LYS A 193 32.39 -17.13 -22.79
C LYS A 193 33.71 -17.58 -23.40
N GLY A 194 33.66 -18.31 -24.52
CA GLY A 194 34.84 -18.69 -25.30
C GLY A 194 35.65 -17.49 -25.82
N LEU A 195 34.98 -16.37 -26.14
CA LEU A 195 35.62 -15.13 -26.60
C LEU A 195 36.27 -14.30 -25.48
N LYS A 196 35.90 -14.49 -24.21
CA LYS A 196 36.50 -13.78 -23.05
C LYS A 196 37.72 -14.50 -22.44
N GLY A 197 38.04 -15.71 -22.92
CA GLY A 197 39.18 -16.52 -22.47
C GLY A 197 40.39 -16.52 -23.40
N MET A 198 40.39 -15.63 -24.41
CA MET A 198 41.52 -15.36 -25.31
C MET A 198 42.08 -13.97 -25.04
#